data_AF-A0AAD5NVL7-F1
#
_entry.id   AF-A0AAD5NVL7-F1
#
_cell.length_a   1.000
_cell.length_b   1.000
_cell.length_c   1.000
_cell.angle_alpha   90.00
_cell.angle_beta   90.00
_cell.angle_gamma   90.00
#
_symmetry.space_group_name_H-M   'P 1'
#
loop_
_entity.id
_entity.type
_entity.pdbx_description
1 polymer ?
#
loop_
_entity_poly.entity_id
_entity_poly.type
_entity_poly.pdbx_seq_one_letter_code
_entity_poly.pdbx_strand_id
1 'polypeptide(L)' 'MTSGRKDGYPSLYNQSPEAGPRPLHIQDCSHWCLPGVPDSWNELLYVLFLKRESVRLPNSTQPSEI' A
#
# COMPACT_ATOMS: atom_id res chain seq x y z
N MET A 1 11.06 5.32 3.06
CA MET A 1 10.68 4.17 2.21
C MET A 1 10.19 4.62 0.84
N THR A 2 9.27 5.58 0.74
CA THR A 2 8.65 5.95 -0.56
C THR A 2 9.33 7.09 -1.31
N SER A 3 10.23 7.84 -0.67
CA SER A 3 11.04 8.90 -1.31
C SER A 3 11.86 8.41 -2.53
N GLY A 4 12.20 7.12 -2.58
CA GLY A 4 12.89 6.51 -3.73
C GLY A 4 11.98 6.20 -4.93
N ARG A 5 10.66 6.29 -4.79
CA ARG A 5 9.68 5.89 -5.82
C ARG A 5 9.17 7.09 -6.62
N LYS A 6 10.06 7.91 -7.15
CA LYS A 6 9.67 9.09 -7.96
C LYS A 6 8.91 8.71 -9.24
N ASP A 7 9.03 7.47 -9.68
CA ASP A 7 8.32 6.86 -10.80
C ASP A 7 6.89 6.41 -10.46
N GLY A 8 6.53 6.38 -9.18
CA GLY A 8 5.22 5.88 -8.73
C GLY A 8 4.08 6.90 -8.86
N TYR A 9 4.37 8.15 -9.22
CA TYR A 9 3.37 9.22 -9.32
C TYR A 9 2.70 9.22 -10.70
N PRO A 10 1.40 9.57 -10.80
CA PRO A 10 0.70 9.63 -12.08
C PRO A 10 1.14 10.80 -12.95
N SER A 11 1.79 11.83 -12.40
CA SER A 11 2.24 13.01 -13.14
C SER A 11 1.09 13.62 -13.95
N LEU A 12 1.12 13.54 -15.28
CA LEU A 12 0.08 14.06 -16.18
C LEU A 12 -1.13 13.14 -16.33
N TYR A 13 -1.00 11.87 -15.93
CA TYR A 13 -1.96 10.80 -16.18
C TYR A 13 -2.89 10.55 -14.99
N ASN A 14 -3.20 11.59 -14.21
CA ASN A 14 -4.11 11.49 -13.07
C ASN A 14 -5.61 11.63 -13.45
N GLN A 15 -5.95 11.47 -14.73
CA GLN A 15 -7.31 11.58 -15.26
C GLN A 15 -7.69 10.33 -16.05
N SER A 16 -8.99 10.15 -16.31
CA SER A 16 -9.49 9.09 -17.19
C SER A 16 -8.80 9.17 -18.57
N PRO A 17 -8.51 8.02 -19.22
CA PRO A 17 -7.98 7.99 -20.59
C PRO A 17 -8.79 8.85 -21.58
N GLU A 18 -10.08 8.99 -21.32
CA GLU A 18 -11.05 9.74 -22.13
C GLU A 18 -10.84 11.25 -22.06
N ALA A 19 -10.35 11.75 -20.93
CA ALA A 19 -10.06 13.17 -20.70
C ALA A 19 -8.65 13.57 -21.17
N GLY A 20 -7.80 12.58 -21.49
CA GLY A 20 -6.41 12.78 -21.88
C GLY A 20 -5.52 13.30 -20.74
N PRO A 21 -4.21 13.47 -21.02
CA PRO A 21 -3.24 13.96 -20.05
C PRO A 21 -3.44 15.44 -19.71
N ARG A 22 -3.06 15.82 -18.49
CA ARG A 22 -3.03 17.22 -18.04
C ARG A 22 -2.00 18.06 -18.84
N PRO A 23 -2.13 19.40 -18.85
CA PRO A 23 -1.08 20.30 -19.33
C PRO A 23 0.24 20.06 -18.59
N LEU A 24 1.38 20.20 -19.29
CA LEU A 24 2.72 19.91 -18.75
C LEU A 24 3.09 20.63 -17.44
N HIS A 25 2.48 21.79 -17.18
CA HIS A 25 2.71 22.59 -15.98
C HIS A 25 1.87 22.15 -14.77
N ILE A 26 0.94 21.21 -14.95
CA ILE A 26 0.07 20.66 -13.90
C ILE A 26 0.37 19.16 -13.78
N GLN A 27 1.27 18.81 -12.88
CA GLN A 27 1.65 17.42 -12.61
C GLN A 27 1.22 17.01 -11.21
N ASP A 28 0.72 15.80 -11.09
CA ASP A 28 0.40 15.18 -9.82
C ASP A 28 1.63 14.53 -9.20
N CYS A 29 2.07 15.11 -8.09
CA CYS A 29 3.20 14.63 -7.28
C CYS A 29 2.74 14.21 -5.87
N SER A 30 1.43 14.06 -5.65
CA SER A 30 0.85 13.72 -4.35
C SER A 30 0.19 12.34 -4.33
N HIS A 31 -0.31 11.89 -5.48
CA HIS A 31 -0.97 10.60 -5.61
C HIS A 31 -0.04 9.52 -6.17
N TRP A 32 -0.48 8.27 -6.10
CA TRP A 32 0.29 7.11 -6.57
C TRP A 32 -0.51 6.36 -7.63
N CYS A 33 0.17 5.92 -8.69
CA CYS A 33 -0.39 4.97 -9.64
C CYS A 33 -0.70 3.62 -8.97
N LEU A 34 -1.70 2.93 -9.50
CA LEU A 34 -2.00 1.54 -9.18
C LEU A 34 -1.80 0.65 -10.41
N PRO A 35 -1.13 -0.51 -10.29
CA PRO A 35 -0.45 -0.99 -9.08
C PRO A 35 0.79 -0.14 -8.72
N GLY A 36 1.13 -0.02 -7.42
CA GLY A 36 2.21 0.85 -6.96
C GLY A 36 2.49 0.89 -5.45
N VAL A 37 2.97 2.04 -4.97
CA VAL A 37 3.39 2.25 -3.57
C VAL A 37 2.32 1.90 -2.53
N PRO A 38 1.03 2.24 -2.72
CA PRO A 38 -0.02 1.85 -1.80
C PRO A 38 -0.17 0.34 -1.64
N ASP A 39 0.14 -0.45 -2.67
CA ASP A 39 0.04 -1.91 -2.59
C ASP A 39 1.10 -2.49 -1.65
N SER A 40 2.35 -1.99 -1.71
CA SER A 40 3.39 -2.39 -0.76
C SER A 40 3.06 -1.99 0.68
N TRP A 41 2.38 -0.86 0.89
CA TRP A 41 1.87 -0.51 2.22
C TRP A 41 0.79 -1.49 2.68
N ASN A 42 -0.11 -1.90 1.79
CA ASN A 42 -1.14 -2.88 2.08
C ASN A 42 -0.53 -4.25 2.45
N GLU A 43 0.51 -4.69 1.74
CA GLU A 43 1.24 -5.93 2.07
C GLU A 43 1.88 -5.86 3.46
N LEU A 44 2.56 -4.76 3.80
CA LEU A 44 3.15 -4.56 5.13
C LEU A 44 2.07 -4.55 6.21
N LEU A 45 0.97 -3.84 5.98
CA LEU A 45 -0.15 -3.78 6.91
C LEU A 45 -0.79 -5.15 7.11
N TYR A 46 -0.96 -5.92 6.04
CA TYR A 46 -1.49 -7.28 6.08
C TYR A 46 -0.61 -8.19 6.93
N VAL A 47 0.72 -8.17 6.73
CA VAL A 47 1.66 -8.93 7.56
C VAL A 47 1.59 -8.51 9.04
N LEU A 48 1.43 -7.21 9.32
CA LEU A 48 1.27 -6.72 10.69
C LEU A 48 -0.02 -7.23 11.35
N PHE A 49 -1.13 -7.29 10.60
CA PHE A 49 -2.37 -7.86 11.11
C PHE A 49 -2.24 -9.36 11.39
N LEU A 50 -1.69 -10.14 10.45
CA LEU A 50 -1.45 -11.57 10.65
C LEU A 50 -0.53 -11.84 11.85
N LYS A 51 0.54 -11.04 12.01
CA LYS A 51 1.42 -11.14 13.17
C LYS A 51 0.69 -10.82 14.48
N ARG A 52 -0.20 -9.82 14.46
CA ARG A 52 -1.00 -9.49 15.65
C ARG A 52 -1.99 -10.61 15.99
N GLU A 53 -2.60 -11.25 14.99
CA GLU A 53 -3.48 -12.40 15.19
C GLU A 53 -2.73 -13.62 15.71
N SER A 54 -1.54 -13.92 15.17
CA SER A 54 -0.70 -15.01 15.68
C SER A 54 -0.21 -14.76 17.11
N VAL A 55 0.06 -13.50 17.48
CA VAL A 55 0.37 -13.08 18.86
C VAL A 55 -0.86 -13.10 19.78
N ARG A 56 -2.09 -13.13 19.25
CA ARG A 56 -3.30 -13.45 20.04
C ARG A 56 -3.51 -14.96 20.20
N LEU A 57 -2.86 -15.78 19.38
CA LEU A 57 -2.88 -17.25 19.43
C LEU A 57 -1.75 -17.96 20.23
N PRO A 58 -1.06 -17.41 21.25
CA PRO A 58 -0.24 -18.21 22.16
C PRO A 58 -0.95 -18.66 23.46
N ASN A 59 -2.21 -18.27 23.71
CA ASN A 59 -2.89 -18.63 24.97
C ASN A 59 -3.93 -19.76 24.86
N SER A 60 -3.95 -20.55 23.78
CA SER A 60 -4.89 -21.69 23.63
C SER A 60 -4.24 -23.08 23.60
N THR A 61 -2.94 -23.20 23.86
CA THR A 61 -2.30 -24.50 24.11
C THR A 61 -1.69 -24.51 25.51
N GLN A 62 -2.55 -24.44 26.52
CA GLN A 62 -2.32 -25.17 27.77
C GLN A 62 -2.68 -26.63 27.47
N PRO A 63 -1.75 -27.60 27.49
CA PRO A 63 -2.12 -28.98 27.68
C PRO A 63 -2.70 -29.07 29.09
N SER A 64 -4.01 -29.28 29.18
CA SER A 64 -4.69 -29.59 30.43
C SER A 64 -4.01 -30.78 31.11
N GLU A 65 -3.51 -30.54 32.32
CA GLU A 65 -3.10 -31.57 33.27
C GLU A 65 -4.21 -32.62 33.47
N ILE A 66 -3.96 -33.87 33.08
CA ILE A 66 -4.40 -35.11 33.74
C ILE A 66 -3.26 -36.12 33.61
#